data_AF-A0A4T0D2D8-F1
#
_entry.id   AF-A0A4T0D2D8-F1
#
_cell.length_a   1.000
_cell.length_b   1.000
_cell.length_c   1.000
_cell.angle_alpha   90.00
_cell.angle_beta   90.00
_cell.angle_gamma   90.00
#
_symmetry.space_group_name_H-M   'P 1'
#
loop_
_entity.id
_entity.type
_entity.pdbx_description
1 polymer ?
#
loop_
_entity_poly.entity_id
_entity_poly.type
_entity_poly.pdbx_seq_one_letter_code
_entity_poly.pdbx_strand_id
1 'polypeptide(L)'
;MVVSEPKSPFLRLPPELRLDIYSRLLLHDPHCTFSIAKPAFLPTSIDYHGGHHTVDVPEPDALTLCIRAEDPANYKSRSPVHVRSAFIVRSGGMRPGCVPTTYFALSNTGIHTSLLRANMQIYAEASELLFSRHVFDFDLHIESLVAFLSDLTPFARNCIRSVRLVKRALPYEKEYSKAEWAIAMEWLGRLGGLKSLSLGIVCGRPGPDGWDMIPALNLEHFDVLKGTEGMEWMDGLLTIKGLANCNVEPLVVHCPFPKSAAMAHYIQFSASVDDGSFAVWLNDKMVRS
;
A
#
# COMPACT_ATOMS: atom_id res chain seq x y z
N MET A 1 -27.96 45.08 -10.33
CA MET A 1 -27.58 44.63 -8.98
C MET A 1 -27.48 43.12 -9.01
N VAL A 2 -26.27 42.55 -8.92
CA VAL A 2 -26.10 41.11 -8.81
C VAL A 2 -26.35 40.76 -7.34
N VAL A 3 -27.50 40.14 -7.07
CA VAL A 3 -27.82 39.62 -5.74
C VAL A 3 -26.85 38.47 -5.49
N SER A 4 -25.88 38.65 -4.58
CA SER A 4 -24.99 37.55 -4.20
C SER A 4 -25.83 36.45 -3.56
N GLU A 5 -25.80 35.25 -4.13
CA GLU A 5 -26.50 34.12 -3.54
C GLU A 5 -26.11 33.95 -2.07
N PRO A 6 -27.07 33.66 -1.18
CA PRO A 6 -26.78 33.46 0.22
C PRO A 6 -25.86 32.24 0.37
N LYS A 7 -24.62 32.49 0.80
CA LYS A 7 -23.64 31.44 1.11
C LYS A 7 -24.27 30.38 2.02
N SER A 8 -24.07 29.10 1.72
CA SER A 8 -24.57 27.97 2.53
C SER A 8 -24.33 28.22 4.03
N PRO A 9 -25.31 27.94 4.93
CA PRO A 9 -25.14 28.14 6.36
C PRO A 9 -23.88 27.47 6.93
N PHE A 10 -23.56 26.28 6.42
CA PHE A 10 -22.34 25.56 6.80
C PHE A 10 -21.07 26.36 6.45
N LEU A 11 -21.01 26.99 5.28
CA LEU A 11 -19.85 27.78 4.84
C LEU A 11 -19.75 29.18 5.48
N ARG A 12 -20.72 29.53 6.35
CA ARG A 12 -20.66 30.72 7.21
C ARG A 12 -19.97 30.40 8.55
N LEU A 13 -19.85 29.12 8.91
CA LEU A 13 -19.08 28.72 10.07
C LEU A 13 -17.61 29.12 9.88
N PRO A 14 -16.93 29.57 10.95
CA PRO A 14 -15.48 29.74 10.95
C PRO A 14 -14.76 28.49 10.41
N PRO A 15 -13.65 28.65 9.66
CA PRO A 15 -12.90 27.51 9.12
C PRO A 15 -12.55 26.44 10.16
N GLU A 16 -12.26 26.85 11.38
CA GLU A 16 -11.87 25.98 12.50
C GLU A 16 -13.00 25.01 12.86
N LEU A 17 -14.25 25.51 12.93
CA LEU A 17 -15.41 24.66 13.22
C LEU A 17 -15.69 23.70 12.06
N ARG A 18 -15.46 24.14 10.82
CA ARG A 18 -15.65 23.26 9.65
C ARG A 18 -14.61 22.15 9.64
N LEU A 19 -13.35 22.46 9.95
CA LEU A 19 -12.29 21.46 10.11
C LEU A 19 -12.58 20.48 11.25
N ASP A 20 -13.12 20.94 12.39
CA ASP A 20 -13.55 20.05 13.48
C ASP A 20 -14.66 19.09 13.00
N ILE A 21 -15.66 19.60 12.29
CA ILE A 21 -16.73 18.77 11.71
C ILE A 21 -16.17 17.77 10.71
N TYR A 22 -15.29 18.19 9.80
CA TYR A 22 -14.65 17.27 8.85
C TYR A 22 -13.85 16.18 9.56
N SER A 23 -13.15 16.53 10.65
CA SER A 23 -12.33 15.55 11.39
C SER A 23 -13.17 14.42 11.97
N ARG A 24 -14.37 14.74 12.47
CA ARG A 24 -15.33 13.76 13.00
C ARG A 24 -15.96 12.88 11.93
N LEU A 25 -16.02 13.36 10.68
CA LEU A 25 -16.65 12.65 9.57
C LEU A 25 -15.65 11.86 8.70
N LEU A 26 -14.38 12.28 8.70
CA LEU A 26 -13.36 11.77 7.78
C LEU A 26 -12.21 11.04 8.47
N LEU A 27 -12.05 11.18 9.78
CA LEU A 27 -11.09 10.39 10.56
C LEU A 27 -11.88 9.36 11.36
N HIS A 28 -11.33 8.15 11.50
CA HIS A 28 -11.96 7.09 12.29
C HIS A 28 -12.17 7.54 13.74
N ASP A 29 -13.34 7.25 14.28
CA ASP A 29 -13.54 7.19 15.72
C ASP A 29 -13.21 5.76 16.20
N PRO A 30 -12.16 5.54 17.00
CA PRO A 30 -11.81 4.22 17.54
C PRO A 30 -12.93 3.57 18.37
N HIS A 31 -13.96 4.32 18.73
CA HIS A 31 -15.14 3.81 19.45
C HIS A 31 -16.31 3.39 18.54
N CYS A 32 -16.23 3.60 17.22
CA CYS A 32 -17.24 3.13 16.28
C CYS A 32 -17.09 1.62 16.02
N THR A 33 -18.07 0.83 16.46
CA THR A 33 -18.15 -0.61 16.13
C THR A 33 -18.39 -0.86 14.65
N PHE A 34 -17.53 -1.68 14.04
CA PHE A 34 -17.53 -2.01 12.61
C PHE A 34 -18.81 -2.71 12.14
N SER A 35 -19.25 -2.38 10.92
CA SER A 35 -20.07 -3.31 10.15
C SER A 35 -19.15 -4.41 9.61
N ILE A 36 -19.14 -5.57 10.27
CA ILE A 36 -18.40 -6.77 9.86
C ILE A 36 -19.12 -7.43 8.67
N ALA A 37 -19.40 -6.68 7.62
CA ALA A 37 -19.45 -7.29 6.30
C ALA A 37 -18.00 -7.35 5.85
N LYS A 38 -17.29 -8.47 6.09
CA LYS A 38 -15.99 -8.71 5.47
C LYS A 38 -16.25 -9.01 3.99
N PRO A 39 -16.09 -8.06 3.05
CA PRO A 39 -16.06 -8.44 1.64
C PRO A 39 -14.92 -9.44 1.44
N ALA A 40 -15.16 -10.47 0.64
CA ALA A 40 -14.10 -11.37 0.21
C ALA A 40 -13.04 -10.56 -0.54
N PHE A 41 -11.78 -10.68 -0.11
CA PHE A 41 -10.61 -10.09 -0.79
C PHE A 41 -10.06 -11.11 -1.78
N LEU A 42 -9.43 -10.64 -2.86
CA LEU A 42 -8.65 -11.55 -3.70
C LEU A 42 -7.55 -12.19 -2.83
N PRO A 43 -7.47 -13.53 -2.73
CA PRO A 43 -6.39 -14.18 -2.00
C PRO A 43 -5.05 -13.76 -2.60
N THR A 44 -4.19 -13.17 -1.78
CA THR A 44 -2.83 -12.78 -2.21
C THR A 44 -1.94 -14.00 -2.41
N SER A 45 -2.35 -15.21 -2.01
CA SER A 45 -1.58 -16.43 -2.17
C SER A 45 -2.36 -17.55 -2.87
N ILE A 46 -1.72 -18.14 -3.88
CA ILE A 46 -1.68 -19.60 -3.99
C ILE A 46 -0.43 -19.95 -3.19
N ASP A 47 -0.57 -20.15 -1.89
CA ASP A 47 0.54 -20.58 -1.06
C ASP A 47 0.94 -21.99 -1.52
N TYR A 48 2.14 -22.14 -2.09
CA TYR A 48 2.74 -23.46 -2.29
C TYR A 48 3.10 -24.12 -0.95
N HIS A 49 3.08 -23.35 0.14
CA HIS A 49 3.30 -23.82 1.50
C HIS A 49 2.14 -23.31 2.36
N GLY A 50 1.09 -24.12 2.49
CA GLY A 50 -0.13 -23.79 3.24
C GLY A 50 0.15 -23.58 4.73
N GLY A 51 0.65 -22.40 5.07
CA GLY A 51 0.98 -21.98 6.41
C GLY A 51 0.86 -20.48 6.50
N HIS A 52 -0.29 -20.03 6.98
CA HIS A 52 -0.55 -18.78 7.69
C HIS A 52 0.28 -17.58 7.25
N HIS A 53 -0.26 -16.68 6.41
CA HIS A 53 -0.21 -15.22 6.60
C HIS A 53 -1.20 -14.56 5.63
N THR A 54 -2.50 -14.78 5.83
CA THR A 54 -3.33 -13.58 5.90
C THR A 54 -2.83 -12.89 7.15
N VAL A 55 -2.04 -11.82 7.01
CA VAL A 55 -1.78 -10.94 8.16
C VAL A 55 -3.15 -10.72 8.77
N ASP A 56 -3.35 -11.11 10.04
CA ASP A 56 -4.56 -10.74 10.77
C ASP A 56 -4.75 -9.28 10.45
N VAL A 57 -5.87 -8.93 9.79
CA VAL A 57 -6.13 -7.54 9.36
C VAL A 57 -5.81 -6.71 10.58
N PRO A 58 -4.74 -5.89 10.56
CA PRO A 58 -4.26 -5.25 11.78
C PRO A 58 -5.47 -4.56 12.39
N GLU A 59 -5.67 -4.75 13.70
CA GLU A 59 -6.76 -4.12 14.42
C GLU A 59 -6.78 -2.66 13.97
N PRO A 60 -7.88 -2.21 13.34
CA PRO A 60 -7.87 -1.03 12.49
C PRO A 60 -7.40 0.17 13.31
N ASP A 61 -6.14 0.54 13.11
CA ASP A 61 -5.61 1.80 13.58
C ASP A 61 -6.45 2.90 12.91
N ALA A 62 -6.89 3.86 13.71
CA ALA A 62 -7.83 4.90 13.29
C ALA A 62 -7.36 5.69 12.07
N LEU A 63 -6.06 5.67 11.79
CA LEU A 63 -5.45 6.39 10.69
C LEU A 63 -5.01 5.48 9.54
N THR A 64 -5.12 4.15 9.63
CA THR A 64 -4.71 3.27 8.52
C THR A 64 -5.90 2.87 7.66
N LEU A 65 -5.84 3.22 6.38
CA LEU A 65 -6.81 2.82 5.37
C LEU A 65 -6.25 1.66 4.55
N CYS A 66 -6.70 0.45 4.88
CA CYS A 66 -6.35 -0.77 4.17
C CYS A 66 -7.12 -0.82 2.85
N ILE A 67 -6.43 -0.61 1.74
CA ILE A 67 -6.96 -0.72 0.39
C ILE A 67 -6.47 -2.04 -0.22
N ARG A 68 -7.37 -2.84 -0.78
CA ARG A 68 -7.03 -4.13 -1.41
C ARG A 68 -7.78 -4.30 -2.72
N ALA A 69 -7.36 -5.28 -3.51
CA ALA A 69 -8.11 -5.71 -4.69
C ALA A 69 -9.36 -6.48 -4.24
N GLU A 70 -10.50 -6.11 -4.82
CA GLU A 70 -11.77 -6.78 -4.62
C GLU A 70 -11.74 -8.19 -5.23
N ASP A 71 -12.46 -9.13 -4.63
CA ASP A 71 -12.70 -10.41 -5.28
C ASP A 71 -13.42 -10.18 -6.64
N PRO A 72 -12.88 -10.67 -7.76
CA PRO A 72 -13.51 -10.56 -9.09
C PRO A 72 -14.96 -11.08 -9.14
N ALA A 73 -15.34 -12.02 -8.26
CA ALA A 73 -16.73 -12.48 -8.12
C ALA A 73 -17.65 -11.36 -7.62
N ASN A 74 -17.21 -10.57 -6.64
CA ASN A 74 -17.95 -9.41 -6.14
C ASN A 74 -17.97 -8.29 -7.18
N TYR A 75 -16.85 -8.07 -7.88
CA TYR A 75 -16.78 -7.08 -8.96
C TYR A 75 -17.83 -7.32 -10.05
N LYS A 76 -18.05 -8.58 -10.46
CA LYS A 76 -19.08 -8.95 -11.45
C LYS A 76 -20.50 -8.62 -11.02
N SER A 77 -20.77 -8.55 -9.72
CA SER A 77 -22.08 -8.24 -9.17
C SER A 77 -22.35 -6.74 -9.05
N ARG A 78 -21.36 -5.88 -9.33
CA ARG A 78 -21.51 -4.42 -9.25
C ARG A 78 -22.45 -3.88 -10.31
N SER A 79 -22.99 -2.69 -10.02
CA SER A 79 -23.65 -1.85 -11.01
C SER A 79 -22.73 -1.67 -12.23
N PRO A 80 -23.26 -1.81 -13.47
CA PRO A 80 -22.50 -1.55 -14.70
C PRO A 80 -21.92 -0.13 -14.74
N VAL A 81 -22.55 0.80 -14.03
CA VAL A 81 -22.05 2.16 -13.83
C VAL A 81 -21.43 2.25 -12.44
N HIS A 82 -20.09 2.23 -12.38
CA HIS A 82 -19.33 2.52 -11.17
C HIS A 82 -18.20 3.50 -11.45
N VAL A 83 -17.77 4.24 -10.43
CA VAL A 83 -16.83 5.35 -10.56
C VAL A 83 -15.37 4.90 -10.45
N ARG A 84 -15.10 3.77 -9.78
CA ARG A 84 -13.73 3.30 -9.53
C ARG A 84 -13.10 2.70 -10.78
N SER A 85 -11.84 3.01 -11.04
CA SER A 85 -11.06 2.41 -12.12
C SER A 85 -10.97 0.90 -11.96
N ALA A 86 -11.15 0.18 -13.07
CA ALA A 86 -10.98 -1.26 -13.15
C ALA A 86 -9.53 -1.60 -13.50
N PHE A 87 -9.04 -2.72 -12.98
CA PHE A 87 -7.75 -3.30 -13.36
C PHE A 87 -7.88 -4.83 -13.44
N ILE A 88 -6.88 -5.46 -14.03
CA ILE A 88 -6.90 -6.90 -14.30
C ILE A 88 -6.00 -7.60 -13.30
N VAL A 89 -6.53 -8.63 -12.65
CA VAL A 89 -5.76 -9.53 -11.77
C VAL A 89 -5.78 -10.94 -12.34
N ARG A 90 -4.80 -11.75 -11.98
CA ARG A 90 -4.86 -13.18 -12.28
C ARG A 90 -5.77 -13.87 -11.27
N SER A 91 -6.71 -14.67 -11.76
CA SER A 91 -7.53 -15.52 -10.89
C SER A 91 -6.62 -16.54 -10.22
N GLY A 92 -6.64 -16.62 -8.89
CA GLY A 92 -5.94 -17.67 -8.15
C GLY A 92 -6.46 -19.08 -8.51
N GLY A 93 -5.64 -20.10 -8.28
CA GLY A 93 -5.95 -21.53 -8.47
C GLY A 93 -5.59 -22.12 -9.85
N MET A 94 -6.18 -23.28 -10.17
CA MET A 94 -5.97 -24.04 -11.40
C MET A 94 -6.65 -23.45 -12.65
N ARG A 95 -7.25 -22.26 -12.56
CA ARG A 95 -7.95 -21.62 -13.68
C ARG A 95 -7.02 -20.58 -14.34
N PRO A 96 -6.47 -20.85 -15.53
CA PRO A 96 -5.77 -19.83 -16.28
C PRO A 96 -6.75 -18.72 -16.67
N GLY A 97 -6.44 -17.48 -16.31
CA GLY A 97 -7.27 -16.34 -16.68
C GLY A 97 -6.89 -15.03 -16.01
N CYS A 98 -7.02 -13.97 -16.79
CA CYS A 98 -7.02 -12.59 -16.35
C CYS A 98 -8.48 -12.16 -16.14
N VAL A 99 -8.81 -11.63 -14.96
CA VAL A 99 -10.17 -11.22 -14.61
C VAL A 99 -10.18 -9.77 -14.16
N PRO A 100 -11.19 -8.97 -14.56
CA PRO A 100 -11.30 -7.61 -14.12
C PRO A 100 -11.72 -7.57 -12.65
N THR A 101 -11.19 -6.59 -11.93
CA THR A 101 -11.57 -6.21 -10.57
C THR A 101 -11.35 -4.72 -10.36
N THR A 102 -11.61 -4.24 -9.16
CA THR A 102 -11.27 -2.87 -8.70
C THR A 102 -10.74 -2.93 -7.28
N TYR A 103 -10.41 -1.77 -6.71
CA TYR A 103 -9.96 -1.68 -5.33
C TYR A 103 -11.12 -1.32 -4.40
N PHE A 104 -10.92 -1.59 -3.13
CA PHE A 104 -11.82 -1.13 -2.08
C PHE A 104 -11.08 -1.01 -0.73
N ALA A 105 -11.66 -0.23 0.18
CA ALA A 105 -11.14 -0.06 1.52
C ALA A 105 -11.79 -1.08 2.48
N LEU A 106 -10.98 -1.88 3.18
CA LEU A 106 -11.48 -2.90 4.13
C LEU A 106 -11.84 -2.26 5.45
N SER A 107 -11.01 -1.31 5.87
CA SER A 107 -11.22 -0.46 7.03
C SER A 107 -12.22 0.63 6.65
N ASN A 108 -13.51 0.28 6.54
CA ASN A 108 -14.55 1.32 6.54
C ASN A 108 -14.81 1.73 7.99
N THR A 109 -13.99 2.67 8.43
CA THR A 109 -13.92 3.28 9.75
C THR A 109 -15.05 4.29 10.02
N GLY A 110 -16.19 4.17 9.34
CA GLY A 110 -17.25 5.19 9.42
C GLY A 110 -16.90 6.50 8.69
N ILE A 111 -15.97 6.47 7.73
CA ILE A 111 -15.58 7.65 6.95
C ILE A 111 -16.67 7.99 5.93
N HIS A 112 -17.21 9.19 6.03
CA HIS A 112 -18.27 9.69 5.17
C HIS A 112 -17.72 10.51 3.98
N THR A 113 -17.06 9.81 3.04
CA THR A 113 -16.49 10.45 1.83
C THR A 113 -17.51 11.09 0.89
N SER A 114 -18.81 10.82 1.06
CA SER A 114 -19.89 11.51 0.32
C SER A 114 -19.84 13.03 0.49
N LEU A 115 -19.36 13.50 1.65
CA LEU A 115 -19.15 14.92 1.94
C LEU A 115 -18.27 15.60 0.90
N LEU A 116 -17.23 14.92 0.40
CA LEU A 116 -16.29 15.49 -0.58
C LEU A 116 -16.98 15.90 -1.89
N ARG A 117 -18.16 15.32 -2.18
CA ARG A 117 -18.94 15.63 -3.39
C ARG A 117 -19.92 16.79 -3.21
N ALA A 118 -20.02 17.38 -2.01
CA ALA A 118 -21.01 18.42 -1.73
C ALA A 118 -20.72 19.73 -2.47
N ASN A 119 -19.48 20.24 -2.40
CA ASN A 119 -19.02 21.38 -3.20
C ASN A 119 -17.47 21.47 -3.25
N MET A 120 -16.95 22.37 -4.09
CA MET A 120 -15.50 22.55 -4.27
C MET A 120 -14.78 23.06 -3.02
N GLN A 121 -15.41 23.92 -2.22
CA GLN A 121 -14.77 24.47 -1.01
C GLN A 121 -14.59 23.38 0.06
N ILE A 122 -15.62 22.57 0.30
CA ILE A 122 -15.58 21.41 1.19
C ILE A 122 -14.57 20.40 0.65
N TYR A 123 -14.57 20.14 -0.66
CA TYR A 123 -13.58 19.24 -1.25
C TYR A 123 -12.14 19.69 -0.94
N ALA A 124 -11.82 20.97 -1.16
CA ALA A 124 -10.47 21.49 -0.94
C ALA A 124 -10.04 21.37 0.53
N GLU A 125 -10.89 21.79 1.47
CA GLU A 125 -10.56 21.79 2.89
C GLU A 125 -10.53 20.37 3.50
N ALA A 126 -11.45 19.51 3.07
CA ALA A 126 -11.64 18.20 3.67
C ALA A 126 -10.73 17.12 3.03
N SER A 127 -10.35 17.28 1.75
CA SER A 127 -9.41 16.36 1.10
C SER A 127 -8.03 16.41 1.74
N GLU A 128 -7.54 17.60 2.10
CA GLU A 128 -6.27 17.70 2.80
C GLU A 128 -6.31 16.93 4.12
N LEU A 129 -7.39 17.07 4.88
CA LEU A 129 -7.57 16.35 6.15
C LEU A 129 -7.60 14.82 5.96
N LEU A 130 -8.38 14.34 4.99
CA LEU A 130 -8.51 12.92 4.70
C LEU A 130 -7.19 12.32 4.20
N PHE A 131 -6.60 12.87 3.15
CA PHE A 131 -5.46 12.24 2.49
C PHE A 131 -4.14 12.48 3.23
N SER A 132 -4.02 13.53 4.05
CA SER A 132 -2.75 13.80 4.74
C SER A 132 -2.58 13.09 6.08
N ARG A 133 -3.68 12.71 6.74
CA ARG A 133 -3.65 12.10 8.07
C ARG A 133 -3.66 10.58 8.05
N HIS A 134 -4.08 9.97 6.95
CA HIS A 134 -4.14 8.52 6.85
C HIS A 134 -2.86 7.92 6.26
N VAL A 135 -2.55 6.71 6.73
CA VAL A 135 -1.64 5.79 6.06
C VAL A 135 -2.45 4.96 5.08
N PHE A 136 -2.13 5.05 3.79
CA PHE A 136 -2.76 4.22 2.77
C PHE A 136 -1.97 2.93 2.63
N ASP A 137 -2.52 1.85 3.16
CA ASP A 137 -1.89 0.53 3.13
C ASP A 137 -2.47 -0.29 1.98
N PHE A 138 -1.62 -0.73 1.06
CA PHE A 138 -2.01 -1.58 -0.07
C PHE A 138 -1.55 -3.02 0.08
N ASP A 139 -0.71 -3.32 1.09
CA ASP A 139 -0.14 -4.65 1.29
C ASP A 139 0.48 -5.18 -0.02
N LEU A 140 0.20 -6.44 -0.38
CA LEU A 140 0.64 -7.07 -1.63
C LEU A 140 -0.19 -6.68 -2.87
N HIS A 141 -1.25 -5.85 -2.74
CA HIS A 141 -2.15 -5.48 -3.85
C HIS A 141 -1.66 -4.22 -4.56
N ILE A 142 -0.46 -4.27 -5.11
CA ILE A 142 0.21 -3.13 -5.74
C ILE A 142 -0.62 -2.52 -6.89
N GLU A 143 -1.41 -3.33 -7.60
CA GLU A 143 -2.30 -2.91 -8.69
C GLU A 143 -3.41 -1.96 -8.18
N SER A 144 -3.82 -2.16 -6.92
CA SER A 144 -4.83 -1.30 -6.27
C SER A 144 -4.31 0.10 -6.01
N LEU A 145 -3.00 0.27 -5.81
CA LEU A 145 -2.38 1.59 -5.63
C LEU A 145 -2.54 2.43 -6.90
N VAL A 146 -2.21 1.86 -8.06
CA VAL A 146 -2.27 2.59 -9.34
C VAL A 146 -3.71 3.00 -9.66
N ALA A 147 -4.66 2.07 -9.50
CA ALA A 147 -6.08 2.36 -9.73
C ALA A 147 -6.62 3.41 -8.74
N PHE A 148 -6.26 3.30 -7.45
CA PHE A 148 -6.65 4.27 -6.43
C PHE A 148 -6.12 5.67 -6.75
N LEU A 149 -4.82 5.80 -7.04
CA LEU A 149 -4.23 7.10 -7.38
C LEU A 149 -4.82 7.68 -8.68
N SER A 150 -5.14 6.84 -9.66
CA SER A 150 -5.74 7.30 -10.91
C SER A 150 -7.13 7.94 -10.73
N ASP A 151 -7.90 7.47 -9.74
CA ASP A 151 -9.23 8.00 -9.44
C ASP A 151 -9.20 9.32 -8.63
N LEU A 152 -8.06 9.68 -8.06
CA LEU A 152 -7.90 10.91 -7.27
C LEU A 152 -7.61 12.12 -8.15
N THR A 153 -8.13 13.29 -7.75
CA THR A 153 -7.73 14.55 -8.39
C THR A 153 -6.25 14.85 -8.10
N PRO A 154 -5.58 15.64 -8.95
CA PRO A 154 -4.19 16.04 -8.71
C PRO A 154 -3.95 16.66 -7.33
N PHE A 155 -4.91 17.45 -6.83
CA PHE A 155 -4.86 18.03 -5.49
C PHE A 155 -4.90 16.95 -4.40
N ALA A 156 -5.88 16.03 -4.43
CA ALA A 156 -6.01 14.97 -3.44
C ALA A 156 -4.79 14.04 -3.41
N ARG A 157 -4.25 13.69 -4.59
CA ARG A 157 -3.00 12.91 -4.68
C ARG A 157 -1.84 13.60 -3.97
N ASN A 158 -1.70 14.91 -4.14
CA ASN A 158 -0.61 15.67 -3.53
C ASN A 158 -0.75 15.82 -2.00
N CYS A 159 -1.94 15.56 -1.46
CA CYS A 159 -2.16 15.54 -0.02
C CYS A 159 -1.68 14.24 0.65
N ILE A 160 -1.46 13.16 -0.10
CA ILE A 160 -1.01 11.86 0.44
C ILE A 160 0.38 12.01 1.07
N ARG A 161 0.49 11.65 2.36
CA ARG A 161 1.76 11.74 3.11
C ARG A 161 2.38 10.38 3.44
N SER A 162 1.56 9.34 3.61
CA SER A 162 2.01 8.06 4.14
C SER A 162 1.42 6.91 3.34
N VAL A 163 2.30 6.02 2.86
CA VAL A 163 1.91 4.82 2.11
C VAL A 163 2.59 3.60 2.74
N ARG A 164 1.87 2.48 2.81
CA ARG A 164 2.42 1.16 3.16
C ARG A 164 2.25 0.19 2.00
N LEU A 165 3.32 -0.52 1.66
CA LEU A 165 3.37 -1.56 0.64
C LEU A 165 4.07 -2.80 1.18
N VAL A 166 3.75 -3.95 0.59
CA VAL A 166 4.48 -5.20 0.84
C VAL A 166 5.06 -5.73 -0.47
N LYS A 167 6.33 -6.15 -0.42
CA LYS A 167 7.06 -6.76 -1.53
C LYS A 167 7.38 -8.21 -1.24
N ARG A 168 7.05 -9.10 -2.19
CA ARG A 168 7.65 -10.43 -2.27
C ARG A 168 8.92 -10.36 -3.10
N ALA A 169 10.05 -10.78 -2.55
CA ALA A 169 11.28 -10.93 -3.31
C ALA A 169 11.32 -12.32 -3.99
N LEU A 170 12.28 -12.50 -4.91
CA LEU A 170 12.61 -13.83 -5.43
C LEU A 170 12.88 -14.82 -4.30
N PRO A 171 12.61 -16.13 -4.47
CA PRO A 171 12.15 -16.77 -5.71
C PRO A 171 10.63 -16.75 -5.89
N TYR A 172 9.88 -16.10 -5.00
CA TYR A 172 8.42 -16.12 -5.00
C TYR A 172 7.78 -14.96 -5.76
N GLU A 173 8.59 -14.07 -6.32
CA GLU A 173 8.11 -13.02 -7.20
C GLU A 173 7.63 -13.58 -8.55
N LYS A 174 6.46 -13.13 -8.99
CA LYS A 174 5.88 -13.46 -10.28
C LYS A 174 6.18 -12.35 -11.27
N GLU A 175 6.39 -12.67 -12.55
CA GLU A 175 6.77 -11.69 -13.59
C GLU A 175 5.81 -10.49 -13.70
N TYR A 176 4.50 -10.72 -13.63
CA TYR A 176 3.52 -9.62 -13.68
C TYR A 176 3.64 -8.68 -12.49
N SER A 177 4.04 -9.18 -11.32
CA SER A 177 4.30 -8.34 -10.15
C SER A 177 5.47 -7.40 -10.38
N LYS A 178 6.46 -7.74 -11.24
CA LYS A 178 7.56 -6.84 -11.60
C LYS A 178 7.07 -5.61 -12.35
N ALA A 179 6.22 -5.80 -13.35
CA ALA A 179 5.68 -4.70 -14.17
C ALA A 179 4.79 -3.76 -13.35
N GLU A 180 3.89 -4.33 -12.55
CA GLU A 180 3.01 -3.56 -11.67
C GLU A 180 3.79 -2.79 -10.60
N TRP A 181 4.86 -3.39 -10.06
CA TRP A 181 5.77 -2.71 -9.14
C TRP A 181 6.46 -1.52 -9.80
N ALA A 182 7.02 -1.69 -11.00
CA ALA A 182 7.70 -0.60 -11.71
C ALA A 182 6.76 0.60 -11.96
N ILE A 183 5.54 0.33 -12.41
CA ILE A 183 4.51 1.38 -12.61
C ILE A 183 4.17 2.05 -11.29
N ALA A 184 3.93 1.27 -10.22
CA ALA A 184 3.62 1.82 -8.91
C ALA A 184 4.73 2.72 -8.35
N MET A 185 6.00 2.33 -8.53
CA MET A 185 7.13 3.15 -8.11
C MET A 185 7.21 4.47 -8.90
N GLU A 186 6.92 4.46 -10.20
CA GLU A 186 6.83 5.69 -11.01
C GLU A 186 5.74 6.64 -10.48
N TRP A 187 4.59 6.09 -10.10
CA TRP A 187 3.51 6.86 -9.49
C TRP A 187 3.92 7.45 -8.13
N LEU A 188 4.53 6.65 -7.26
CA LEU A 188 5.00 7.10 -5.95
C LEU A 188 6.11 8.16 -6.06
N GLY A 189 7.05 7.99 -7.01
CA GLY A 189 8.11 8.96 -7.26
C GLY A 189 7.59 10.33 -7.73
N ARG A 190 6.37 10.38 -8.28
CA ARG A 190 5.67 11.63 -8.66
C ARG A 190 4.83 12.24 -7.54
N LEU A 191 4.64 11.53 -6.42
CA LEU A 191 3.91 12.08 -5.27
C LEU A 191 4.81 13.03 -4.48
N GLY A 192 4.89 14.30 -4.92
CA GLY A 192 5.66 15.34 -4.21
C GLY A 192 5.20 15.58 -2.77
N GLY A 193 4.00 15.12 -2.42
CA GLY A 193 3.48 15.17 -1.07
C GLY A 193 3.96 14.06 -0.13
N LEU A 194 4.50 12.96 -0.64
CA LEU A 194 4.84 11.78 0.14
C LEU A 194 5.97 12.08 1.13
N LYS A 195 5.80 11.65 2.39
CA LYS A 195 6.76 11.87 3.48
C LYS A 195 7.15 10.58 4.18
N SER A 196 6.27 9.59 4.23
CA SER A 196 6.54 8.31 4.85
C SER A 196 6.22 7.16 3.92
N LEU A 197 7.16 6.23 3.81
CA LEU A 197 6.97 4.94 3.16
C LEU A 197 7.26 3.83 4.17
N SER A 198 6.28 2.96 4.39
CA SER A 198 6.48 1.69 5.13
C SER A 198 6.51 0.53 4.15
N LEU A 199 7.59 -0.23 4.15
CA LEU A 199 7.84 -1.32 3.24
C LEU A 199 7.97 -2.64 3.99
N GLY A 200 6.95 -3.48 3.90
CA GLY A 200 7.05 -4.87 4.34
C GLY A 200 7.78 -5.71 3.29
N ILE A 201 8.76 -6.51 3.68
CA ILE A 201 9.45 -7.44 2.78
C ILE A 201 9.17 -8.85 3.26
N VAL A 202 8.66 -9.72 2.38
CA VAL A 202 8.45 -11.13 2.71
C VAL A 202 9.80 -11.85 2.75
N CYS A 203 10.22 -12.24 3.95
CA CYS A 203 11.53 -12.80 4.26
C CYS A 203 11.45 -14.29 4.56
N GLY A 204 12.30 -15.10 3.93
CA GLY A 204 12.32 -16.54 4.12
C GLY A 204 13.27 -16.95 5.24
N ARG A 205 12.74 -17.57 6.29
CA ARG A 205 13.51 -18.18 7.38
C ARG A 205 13.65 -19.69 7.17
N PRO A 206 14.87 -20.20 6.92
CA PRO A 206 15.06 -21.62 6.62
C PRO A 206 15.19 -22.48 7.88
N GLY A 207 14.49 -23.60 7.90
CA GLY A 207 14.65 -24.62 8.96
C GLY A 207 14.43 -24.11 10.40
N PRO A 208 14.85 -24.90 11.41
CA PRO A 208 14.73 -24.50 12.82
C PRO A 208 15.78 -23.44 13.22
N ASP A 209 17.01 -23.54 12.70
CA ASP A 209 18.13 -22.65 13.05
C ASP A 209 18.05 -21.27 12.36
N GLY A 210 17.08 -21.07 11.46
CA GLY A 210 16.82 -19.77 10.83
C GLY A 210 18.05 -19.18 10.13
N TRP A 211 18.46 -17.99 10.56
CA TRP A 211 19.56 -17.24 9.94
C TRP A 211 20.88 -17.29 10.73
N ASP A 212 20.97 -18.08 11.80
CA ASP A 212 22.10 -18.04 12.74
C ASP A 212 23.48 -18.23 12.07
N MET A 213 23.54 -19.04 11.01
CA MET A 213 24.76 -19.33 10.25
C MET A 213 24.80 -18.69 8.86
N ILE A 214 23.83 -17.83 8.55
CA ILE A 214 23.72 -17.19 7.24
C ILE A 214 24.24 -15.76 7.34
N PRO A 215 25.37 -15.44 6.67
CA PRO A 215 25.92 -14.10 6.74
C PRO A 215 25.01 -13.12 6.01
N ALA A 216 24.43 -12.17 6.75
CA ALA A 216 23.62 -11.10 6.17
C ALA A 216 24.43 -10.27 5.16
N LEU A 217 23.74 -9.76 4.14
CA LEU A 217 24.32 -8.83 3.19
C LEU A 217 24.64 -7.49 3.86
N ASN A 218 25.80 -6.92 3.53
CA ASN A 218 26.19 -5.58 3.96
C ASN A 218 25.72 -4.50 2.98
N LEU A 219 25.97 -3.24 3.32
CA LEU A 219 25.56 -2.07 2.55
C LEU A 219 26.13 -2.05 1.11
N GLU A 220 27.39 -2.44 0.93
CA GLU A 220 28.06 -2.46 -0.38
C GLU A 220 27.45 -3.50 -1.31
N HIS A 221 27.02 -4.64 -0.76
CA HIS A 221 26.34 -5.67 -1.54
C HIS A 221 25.05 -5.13 -2.17
N PHE A 222 24.29 -4.27 -1.49
CA PHE A 222 23.06 -3.71 -2.07
C PHE A 222 23.32 -2.76 -3.24
N ASP A 223 24.42 -2.00 -3.21
CA ASP A 223 24.80 -1.15 -4.33
C ASP A 223 25.23 -1.97 -5.57
N VAL A 224 25.71 -3.20 -5.39
CA VAL A 224 25.98 -4.16 -6.48
C VAL A 224 24.71 -4.90 -6.91
N LEU A 225 23.83 -5.24 -5.98
CA LEU A 225 22.63 -6.05 -6.24
C LEU A 225 21.51 -5.26 -6.93
N LYS A 226 21.38 -3.96 -6.66
CA LYS A 226 20.34 -3.15 -7.33
C LYS A 226 20.49 -3.25 -8.86
N GLY A 227 19.39 -3.52 -9.55
CA GLY A 227 19.38 -3.68 -11.00
C GLY A 227 19.85 -5.04 -11.53
N THR A 228 20.30 -5.95 -10.66
CA THR A 228 20.56 -7.35 -11.05
C THR A 228 19.25 -8.14 -11.19
N GLU A 229 19.32 -9.29 -11.87
CA GLU A 229 18.15 -10.13 -12.13
C GLU A 229 17.41 -10.49 -10.83
N GLY A 230 16.14 -10.06 -10.73
CA GLY A 230 15.30 -10.27 -9.55
C GLY A 230 15.40 -9.21 -8.45
N MET A 231 16.32 -8.27 -8.58
CA MET A 231 16.52 -7.14 -7.67
C MET A 231 16.30 -5.79 -8.36
N GLU A 232 15.80 -5.78 -9.60
CA GLU A 232 15.53 -4.57 -10.38
C GLU A 232 14.47 -3.67 -9.72
N TRP A 233 13.60 -4.27 -8.90
CA TRP A 233 12.59 -3.55 -8.12
C TRP A 233 13.18 -2.54 -7.14
N MET A 234 14.44 -2.73 -6.71
CA MET A 234 15.16 -1.78 -5.85
C MET A 234 15.42 -0.47 -6.57
N ASP A 235 15.78 -0.48 -7.86
CA ASP A 235 16.00 0.75 -8.62
C ASP A 235 14.72 1.58 -8.74
N GLY A 236 13.59 0.92 -8.96
CA GLY A 236 12.27 1.55 -8.92
C GLY A 236 12.01 2.22 -7.58
N LEU A 237 12.24 1.51 -6.47
CA LEU A 237 12.07 2.06 -5.12
C LEU A 237 12.97 3.28 -4.86
N LEU A 238 14.22 3.22 -5.34
CA LEU A 238 15.18 4.32 -5.22
C LEU A 238 14.81 5.57 -6.03
N THR A 239 13.82 5.52 -6.93
CA THR A 239 13.30 6.73 -7.58
C THR A 239 12.54 7.64 -6.62
N ILE A 240 12.07 7.10 -5.49
CA ILE A 240 11.37 7.85 -4.45
C ILE A 240 12.40 8.52 -3.54
N LYS A 241 12.45 9.86 -3.56
CA LYS A 241 13.42 10.67 -2.80
C LYS A 241 12.72 11.69 -1.90
N GLY A 242 13.46 12.26 -0.94
CA GLY A 242 12.97 13.35 -0.09
C GLY A 242 11.91 12.93 0.93
N LEU A 243 11.91 11.65 1.30
CA LEU A 243 11.07 11.14 2.38
C LEU A 243 11.58 11.68 3.73
N ALA A 244 10.66 11.90 4.66
CA ALA A 244 11.01 12.17 6.06
C ALA A 244 11.33 10.89 6.84
N ASN A 245 10.70 9.78 6.47
CA ASN A 245 10.92 8.48 7.09
C ASN A 245 10.70 7.34 6.09
N CYS A 246 11.56 6.34 6.10
CA CYS A 246 11.37 5.08 5.40
C CYS A 246 11.51 3.92 6.40
N ASN A 247 10.41 3.23 6.70
CA ASN A 247 10.43 2.08 7.58
C ASN A 247 10.45 0.79 6.76
N VAL A 248 11.32 -0.15 7.11
CA VAL A 248 11.37 -1.48 6.50
C VAL A 248 11.04 -2.51 7.57
N GLU A 249 10.11 -3.39 7.27
CA GLU A 249 9.63 -4.42 8.19
C GLU A 249 9.82 -5.81 7.58
N PRO A 250 10.51 -6.74 8.26
CA PRO A 250 10.59 -8.13 7.82
C PRO A 250 9.26 -8.84 8.10
N LEU A 251 8.62 -9.36 7.04
CA LEU A 251 7.48 -10.26 7.13
C LEU A 251 7.99 -11.69 7.00
N VAL A 252 8.37 -12.28 8.14
CA VAL A 252 9.09 -13.55 8.19
C VAL A 252 8.16 -14.74 7.94
N VAL A 253 8.49 -15.55 6.95
CA VAL A 253 7.80 -16.79 6.60
C VAL A 253 8.77 -17.97 6.63
N HIS A 254 8.29 -19.14 7.03
CA HIS A 254 9.10 -20.35 6.92
C HIS A 254 9.36 -20.70 5.46
N CYS A 255 10.62 -20.99 5.13
CA CYS A 255 11.02 -21.45 3.81
C CYS A 255 11.83 -22.76 3.89
N PRO A 256 11.88 -23.55 2.80
CA PRO A 256 12.74 -24.73 2.76
C PRO A 256 14.22 -24.32 2.71
N PHE A 257 15.11 -25.24 3.09
CA PHE A 257 16.54 -25.07 2.91
C PHE A 257 16.90 -24.78 1.44
N PRO A 258 17.97 -23.99 1.19
CA PRO A 258 18.35 -23.59 -0.16
C PRO A 258 18.77 -24.82 -0.98
N LYS A 259 18.02 -25.09 -2.05
CA LYS A 259 18.36 -26.10 -3.07
C LYS A 259 18.84 -25.47 -4.39
N SER A 260 18.89 -24.14 -4.46
CA SER A 260 19.33 -23.36 -5.62
C SER A 260 20.04 -22.09 -5.16
N ALA A 261 20.88 -21.53 -6.04
CA ALA A 261 21.56 -20.25 -5.79
C ALA A 261 20.57 -19.11 -5.54
N ALA A 262 19.47 -19.05 -6.30
CA ALA A 262 18.42 -18.05 -6.11
C ALA A 262 17.77 -18.14 -4.72
N MET A 263 17.50 -19.35 -4.22
CA MET A 263 16.97 -19.53 -2.86
C MET A 263 18.01 -19.16 -1.80
N ALA A 264 19.29 -19.50 -2.01
CA ALA A 264 20.36 -19.12 -1.10
C ALA A 264 20.51 -17.59 -1.01
N HIS A 265 20.51 -16.88 -2.15
CA HIS A 265 20.54 -15.42 -2.18
C HIS A 265 19.30 -14.79 -1.54
N TYR A 266 18.11 -15.36 -1.77
CA TYR A 266 16.89 -14.90 -1.10
C TYR A 266 16.97 -15.01 0.42
N ILE A 267 17.43 -16.15 0.93
CA ILE A 267 17.60 -16.39 2.36
C ILE A 267 18.64 -15.43 2.94
N GLN A 268 19.74 -15.21 2.23
CA GLN A 268 20.79 -14.27 2.63
C GLN A 268 20.30 -12.82 2.66
N PHE A 269 19.54 -12.41 1.65
CA PHE A 269 18.88 -11.12 1.60
C PHE A 269 17.85 -10.98 2.73
N SER A 270 17.07 -12.03 2.99
CA SER A 270 16.08 -12.07 4.08
C SER A 270 16.73 -11.82 5.44
N ALA A 271 17.91 -12.43 5.70
CA ALA A 271 18.69 -12.17 6.90
C ALA A 271 19.07 -10.68 7.05
N SER A 272 19.43 -10.01 5.94
CA SER A 272 19.78 -8.58 5.95
C SER A 272 18.60 -7.62 6.07
N VAL A 273 17.37 -8.10 5.86
CA VAL A 273 16.18 -7.32 6.17
C VAL A 273 15.86 -7.46 7.65
N ASP A 274 15.97 -8.67 8.19
CA ASP A 274 15.71 -8.98 9.61
C ASP A 274 16.69 -8.25 10.56
N ASP A 275 17.98 -8.23 10.22
CA ASP A 275 19.01 -7.54 11.02
C ASP A 275 19.00 -6.00 10.85
N GLY A 276 18.17 -5.47 9.94
CA GLY A 276 18.01 -4.05 9.66
C GLY A 276 19.04 -3.43 8.70
N SER A 277 20.03 -4.19 8.19
CA SER A 277 21.06 -3.69 7.27
C SER A 277 20.46 -3.09 6.00
N PHE A 278 19.44 -3.74 5.43
CA PHE A 278 18.72 -3.25 4.26
C PHE A 278 17.96 -1.94 4.55
N ALA A 279 17.36 -1.83 5.74
CA ALA A 279 16.66 -0.62 6.17
C ALA A 279 17.61 0.58 6.27
N VAL A 280 18.81 0.37 6.81
CA VAL A 280 19.87 1.39 6.91
C VAL A 280 20.28 1.87 5.52
N TRP A 281 20.56 0.94 4.61
CA TRP A 281 20.91 1.25 3.23
C TRP A 281 19.82 2.07 2.53
N LEU A 282 18.56 1.65 2.67
CA LEU A 282 17.44 2.31 2.00
C LEU A 282 17.22 3.74 2.51
N ASN A 283 17.32 3.94 3.84
CA ASN A 283 17.19 5.26 4.46
C ASN A 283 18.30 6.21 4.01
N ASP A 284 19.54 5.74 3.88
CA ASP A 284 20.64 6.53 3.34
C ASP A 284 20.31 7.06 1.93
N LYS A 285 19.75 6.20 1.07
CA LYS A 285 19.47 6.57 -0.32
C LYS A 285 18.16 7.34 -0.54
N MET A 286 17.19 7.31 0.37
CA MET A 286 15.82 7.85 0.12
C MET A 286 15.40 8.99 1.06
N VAL A 287 15.97 9.03 2.28
CA VAL A 287 15.64 10.05 3.29
C VAL A 287 16.72 11.12 3.37
N ARG A 288 18.00 10.72 3.26
CA ARG A 288 19.16 11.63 3.40
C ARG A 288 19.65 12.23 2.07
N SER A 289 19.01 11.85 0.96
CA SER A 289 19.38 12.20 -0.42
C SER A 289 18.66 13.44 -0.94
#